data_AF-A0A657B678-F1
#
_entry.id   AF-A0A657B678-F1
#
_cell.length_a   1.000
_cell.length_b   1.000
_cell.length_c   1.000
_cell.angle_alpha   90.00
_cell.angle_beta   90.00
_cell.angle_gamma   90.00
#
_symmetry.space_group_name_H-M   'P 1'
#
loop_
_entity.id
_entity.type
_entity.pdbx_description
1 polymer ?
#
loop_
_entity_poly.entity_id
_entity_poly.type
_entity_poly.pdbx_seq_one_letter_code
_entity_poly.pdbx_strand_id
1 'polypeptide(L)'
;VPLEFYRTYHLIHHSKTGTDDDPDVGNIKQYPVTGSSLRRKILRDFTGFSGLKMLYGVLFYVMPNRAGNAVSLGVNQDSVQKGDGVALRNFRDAIVLHGSWIAVFTALGHPALYLMWWVGYIFFYPFVIRVRQIAEHGAMPALASDDVRDTTRTTIVSLWERAFFAPNFVNFHCEHHFLPSVPSYNLPRLHHVLKERGFYQDKPESCVDTGGYREILRIASAA
;
A
#
# COMPACT_ATOMS: atom_id res chain seq x y z
N VAL A 1 -2.41 8.75 8.39
CA VAL A 1 -1.54 8.10 9.41
C VAL A 1 -0.37 9.04 9.65
N PRO A 2 -0.06 9.42 10.90
CA PRO A 2 1.12 10.22 11.22
C PRO A 2 2.41 9.60 10.64
N LEU A 3 3.33 10.44 10.15
CA LEU A 3 4.54 9.96 9.48
C LEU A 3 5.41 9.07 10.38
N GLU A 4 5.50 9.40 11.67
CA GLU A 4 6.30 8.62 12.63
C GLU A 4 5.78 7.19 12.82
N PHE A 5 4.46 7.00 12.74
CA PHE A 5 3.85 5.67 12.83
C PHE A 5 4.18 4.86 11.57
N TYR A 6 3.98 5.49 10.41
CA TYR A 6 4.31 4.86 9.13
C TYR A 6 5.79 4.50 9.03
N ARG A 7 6.70 5.37 9.50
CA ARG A 7 8.14 5.13 9.47
C ARG A 7 8.53 3.90 10.28
N THR A 8 8.07 3.80 11.52
CA THR A 8 8.38 2.66 12.39
C THR A 8 7.88 1.36 11.79
N TYR A 9 6.62 1.35 11.35
CA TYR A 9 6.01 0.24 10.64
C TYR A 9 6.80 -0.22 9.43
N HIS A 10 7.15 0.73 8.55
CA HIS A 10 7.81 0.44 7.30
C HIS A 10 9.21 -0.12 7.52
N LEU A 11 9.92 0.33 8.56
CA LEU A 11 11.21 -0.24 8.95
C LEU A 11 11.09 -1.68 9.47
N ILE A 12 10.02 -2.01 10.20
CA ILE A 12 9.74 -3.40 10.60
C ILE A 12 9.50 -4.24 9.35
N HIS A 13 8.67 -3.78 8.42
CA HIS A 13 8.42 -4.46 7.15
C HIS A 13 9.71 -4.72 6.35
N HIS A 14 10.61 -3.73 6.25
CA HIS A 14 11.92 -3.89 5.58
C HIS A 14 12.85 -4.90 6.25
N SER A 15 12.83 -4.96 7.59
CA SER A 15 13.72 -5.86 8.35
C SER A 15 13.16 -7.26 8.56
N LYS A 16 11.84 -7.44 8.43
CA LYS A 16 11.12 -8.68 8.73
C LYS A 16 10.32 -9.23 7.55
N THR A 17 10.53 -8.70 6.34
CA THR A 17 9.73 -8.98 5.13
C THR A 17 9.32 -10.44 5.03
N GLY A 18 8.01 -10.69 4.99
CA GLY A 18 7.42 -12.00 4.79
C GLY A 18 7.44 -12.97 5.96
N THR A 19 8.06 -12.62 7.08
CA THR A 19 8.00 -13.41 8.32
C THR A 19 6.70 -13.16 9.08
N ASP A 20 6.43 -13.92 10.14
CA ASP A 20 5.25 -13.69 10.99
C ASP A 20 5.29 -12.32 11.70
N ASP A 21 6.46 -11.71 11.83
CA ASP A 21 6.67 -10.37 12.39
C ASP A 21 6.49 -9.25 11.35
N ASP A 22 6.37 -9.58 10.05
CA ASP A 22 6.08 -8.58 9.02
C ASP A 22 4.62 -8.15 9.12
N PRO A 23 4.36 -6.86 9.41
CA PRO A 23 3.01 -6.40 9.62
C PRO A 23 2.18 -6.38 8.32
N ASP A 24 2.81 -6.52 7.15
CA ASP A 24 2.16 -6.65 5.85
C ASP A 24 1.92 -8.10 5.38
N VAL A 25 2.51 -9.12 6.03
CA VAL A 25 2.46 -10.51 5.56
C VAL A 25 1.04 -11.04 5.36
N GLY A 26 0.11 -10.61 6.23
CA GLY A 26 -1.30 -11.00 6.16
C GLY A 26 -2.01 -10.56 4.88
N ASN A 27 -1.50 -9.50 4.22
CA ASN A 27 -2.07 -8.98 2.98
C ASN A 27 -1.64 -9.81 1.76
N ILE A 28 -0.48 -10.47 1.82
CA ILE A 28 0.17 -11.08 0.65
C ILE A 28 0.32 -12.60 0.71
N LYS A 29 0.33 -13.20 1.91
CA LYS A 29 0.58 -14.64 2.12
C LYS A 29 -0.38 -15.61 1.45
N GLN A 30 -1.53 -15.12 0.98
CA GLN A 30 -2.53 -15.93 0.29
C GLN A 30 -2.30 -16.03 -1.22
N TYR A 31 -1.43 -15.20 -1.81
CA TYR A 31 -1.22 -15.16 -3.25
C TYR A 31 -0.14 -16.15 -3.70
N PRO A 32 -0.28 -16.78 -4.88
CA PRO A 32 -1.39 -16.63 -5.82
C PRO A 32 -2.70 -17.25 -5.30
N VAL A 33 -3.83 -16.66 -5.70
CA VAL A 33 -5.18 -17.16 -5.38
C VAL A 33 -5.90 -17.60 -6.66
N THR A 34 -7.01 -18.33 -6.55
CA THR A 34 -7.84 -18.62 -7.73
C THR A 34 -8.47 -17.35 -8.30
N GLY A 35 -8.75 -17.34 -9.62
CA GLY A 35 -9.44 -16.21 -10.27
C GLY A 35 -10.79 -15.85 -9.63
N SER A 36 -11.54 -16.84 -9.11
CA SER A 36 -12.79 -16.59 -8.40
C SER A 36 -12.56 -15.87 -7.06
N SER A 37 -11.48 -16.21 -6.34
CA SER A 37 -11.07 -15.54 -5.11
C SER A 37 -10.68 -14.09 -5.37
N LEU A 38 -9.85 -13.84 -6.40
CA LEU A 38 -9.46 -12.49 -6.79
C LEU A 38 -10.67 -11.64 -7.17
N ARG A 39 -11.58 -12.17 -8.00
CA ARG A 39 -12.83 -11.48 -8.39
C ARG A 39 -13.69 -11.12 -7.18
N ARG A 40 -13.85 -12.03 -6.20
CA ARG A 40 -14.59 -11.73 -4.96
C ARG A 40 -13.94 -10.61 -4.16
N LYS A 41 -12.60 -10.60 -4.05
CA LYS A 41 -11.86 -9.54 -3.35
C LYS A 41 -12.07 -8.17 -4.04
N ILE A 42 -11.96 -8.11 -5.36
CA ILE A 42 -12.18 -6.90 -6.16
C ILE A 42 -13.63 -6.40 -6.01
N LEU A 43 -14.62 -7.30 -6.11
CA LEU A 43 -16.02 -6.92 -5.93
C LEU A 43 -16.29 -6.36 -4.53
N ARG A 44 -15.65 -6.93 -3.49
CA ARG A 44 -15.75 -6.42 -2.12
C ARG A 44 -15.16 -5.01 -1.96
N ASP A 45 -14.15 -4.67 -2.76
CA ASP A 45 -13.56 -3.33 -2.77
C ASP A 45 -14.55 -2.32 -3.38
N PHE A 46 -15.08 -2.62 -4.57
CA PHE A 46 -16.03 -1.74 -5.27
C PHE A 46 -17.44 -1.69 -4.68
N THR A 47 -17.79 -2.60 -3.77
CA THR A 47 -19.04 -2.52 -2.99
C THR A 47 -18.88 -1.74 -1.69
N GLY A 48 -17.67 -1.27 -1.37
CA GLY A 48 -17.39 -0.40 -0.21
C GLY A 48 -17.14 -1.14 1.10
N PHE A 49 -17.33 -2.47 1.17
CA PHE A 49 -17.08 -3.25 2.39
C PHE A 49 -15.63 -3.15 2.86
N SER A 50 -14.66 -3.28 1.92
CA SER A 50 -13.24 -3.11 2.27
C SER A 50 -12.93 -1.68 2.72
N GLY A 51 -13.53 -0.67 2.06
CA GLY A 51 -13.32 0.74 2.39
C GLY A 51 -13.89 1.13 3.74
N LEU A 52 -15.09 0.66 4.10
CA LEU A 52 -15.67 0.87 5.43
C LEU A 52 -14.85 0.21 6.52
N LYS A 53 -14.35 -1.02 6.28
CA LYS A 53 -13.44 -1.70 7.22
C LYS A 53 -12.15 -0.89 7.43
N MET A 54 -11.57 -0.38 6.35
CA MET A 54 -10.36 0.45 6.40
C MET A 54 -10.63 1.79 7.11
N LEU A 55 -11.76 2.44 6.83
CA LEU A 55 -12.19 3.66 7.51
C LEU A 55 -12.31 3.43 9.02
N TYR A 56 -13.03 2.38 9.41
CA TYR A 56 -13.17 2.01 10.81
C TYR A 56 -11.80 1.75 11.46
N GLY A 57 -10.89 1.09 10.74
CA GLY A 57 -9.53 0.85 11.19
C GLY A 57 -8.73 2.14 11.47
N VAL A 58 -8.77 3.08 10.53
CA VAL A 58 -8.11 4.38 10.68
C VAL A 58 -8.74 5.17 11.83
N LEU A 59 -10.07 5.26 11.86
CA LEU A 59 -10.80 6.10 12.83
C LEU A 59 -10.71 5.60 14.27
N PHE A 60 -10.73 4.29 14.48
CA PHE A 60 -10.88 3.72 15.83
C PHE A 60 -9.63 3.03 16.36
N TYR A 61 -8.68 2.65 15.50
CA TYR A 61 -7.46 1.95 15.93
C TYR A 61 -6.19 2.74 15.69
N VAL A 62 -6.02 3.33 14.50
CA VAL A 62 -4.78 4.05 14.16
C VAL A 62 -4.73 5.44 14.78
N MET A 63 -5.78 6.23 14.60
CA MET A 63 -5.77 7.65 14.94
C MET A 63 -6.08 7.94 16.43
N PRO A 64 -6.84 7.12 17.18
CA PRO A 64 -6.98 7.25 18.63
C PRO A 64 -5.95 6.45 19.43
N ASN A 65 -4.95 5.84 18.78
CA ASN A 65 -4.01 4.90 19.41
C ASN A 65 -4.72 3.78 20.19
N ARG A 66 -5.63 3.02 19.58
CA ARG A 66 -6.17 1.79 20.21
C ARG A 66 -5.60 0.58 19.50
N ALA A 67 -4.95 -0.29 20.26
CA ALA A 67 -4.19 -1.46 19.81
C ALA A 67 -4.98 -2.57 19.09
N GLY A 68 -6.17 -2.30 18.52
CA GLY A 68 -6.96 -3.31 17.82
C GLY A 68 -6.23 -3.91 16.61
N ASN A 69 -6.97 -4.48 15.66
CA ASN A 69 -6.37 -5.09 14.45
C ASN A 69 -5.81 -4.05 13.43
N ALA A 70 -5.06 -3.04 13.90
CA ALA A 70 -4.32 -2.06 13.11
C ALA A 70 -2.85 -2.45 12.85
N VAL A 71 -2.49 -3.71 13.10
CA VAL A 71 -1.16 -4.24 12.77
C VAL A 71 -0.88 -4.07 11.27
N SER A 72 -1.87 -4.33 10.40
CA SER A 72 -1.78 -4.10 8.95
C SER A 72 -1.81 -2.64 8.50
N LEU A 73 -1.78 -1.69 9.45
CA LEU A 73 -1.69 -0.24 9.23
C LEU A 73 -0.53 0.37 10.04
N GLY A 74 0.27 -0.48 10.67
CA GLY A 74 1.51 -0.09 11.31
C GLY A 74 1.49 0.42 12.71
N VAL A 75 0.47 0.04 13.47
CA VAL A 75 0.44 0.31 14.91
C VAL A 75 0.91 -0.93 15.66
N ASN A 76 2.09 -0.84 16.26
CA ASN A 76 2.59 -1.83 17.19
C ASN A 76 1.87 -1.66 18.54
N GLN A 77 1.32 -2.73 19.12
CA GLN A 77 0.40 -2.66 20.27
C GLN A 77 1.03 -1.95 21.49
N ASP A 78 2.36 -2.02 21.61
CA ASP A 78 3.13 -1.46 22.72
C ASP A 78 3.42 0.04 22.61
N SER A 79 3.15 0.65 21.45
CA SER A 79 3.42 2.08 21.16
C SER A 79 2.25 3.02 21.51
N VAL A 80 1.21 2.49 22.14
CA VAL A 80 -0.05 3.19 22.40
C VAL A 80 0.11 4.25 23.48
N GLN A 81 0.31 5.50 23.07
CA GLN A 81 0.17 6.66 23.96
C GLN A 81 -1.31 6.84 24.34
N LYS A 82 -1.63 6.62 25.61
CA LYS A 82 -2.93 6.93 26.22
C LYS A 82 -2.87 8.29 26.91
N GLY A 83 -3.85 9.15 26.65
CA GLY A 83 -3.96 10.45 27.32
C GLY A 83 -5.05 11.32 26.71
N ASP A 84 -5.53 12.28 27.49
CA ASP A 84 -6.52 13.26 27.04
C ASP A 84 -5.95 14.14 25.92
N GLY A 85 -6.74 14.40 24.88
CA GLY A 85 -6.33 15.24 23.74
C GLY A 85 -5.48 14.58 22.65
N VAL A 86 -5.02 13.33 22.84
CA VAL A 86 -4.23 12.58 21.83
C VAL A 86 -5.01 12.41 20.53
N ALA A 87 -6.30 12.09 20.62
CA ALA A 87 -7.16 11.95 19.44
C ALA A 87 -7.26 13.26 18.66
N LEU A 88 -7.50 14.39 19.33
CA LEU A 88 -7.58 15.70 18.67
C LEU A 88 -6.26 16.06 17.99
N ARG A 89 -5.11 15.82 18.65
CA ARG A 89 -3.78 16.03 18.05
C ARG A 89 -3.59 15.18 16.80
N ASN A 90 -3.93 13.90 16.87
CA ASN A 90 -3.75 12.97 15.76
C ASN A 90 -4.70 13.29 14.59
N PHE A 91 -5.93 13.69 14.86
CA PHE A 91 -6.91 14.06 13.85
C PHE A 91 -6.82 15.51 13.37
N ARG A 92 -6.06 16.39 14.04
CA ARG A 92 -5.99 17.83 13.73
C ARG A 92 -5.81 18.09 12.24
N ASP A 93 -4.80 17.48 11.64
CA ASP A 93 -4.46 17.75 10.24
C ASP A 93 -5.54 17.22 9.30
N ALA A 94 -6.16 16.08 9.62
CA ALA A 94 -7.30 15.54 8.87
C ALA A 94 -8.54 16.45 9.01
N ILE A 95 -8.86 16.90 10.22
CA ILE A 95 -9.99 17.81 10.48
C ILE A 95 -9.80 19.12 9.74
N VAL A 96 -8.59 19.71 9.78
CA VAL A 96 -8.27 20.92 9.03
C VAL A 96 -8.44 20.67 7.54
N LEU A 97 -7.82 19.63 6.98
CA LEU A 97 -7.91 19.32 5.55
C LEU A 97 -9.37 19.12 5.08
N HIS A 98 -10.12 18.24 5.76
CA HIS A 98 -11.50 17.94 5.42
C HIS A 98 -12.42 19.15 5.63
N GLY A 99 -12.24 19.88 6.75
CA GLY A 99 -12.99 21.10 7.05
C GLY A 99 -12.74 22.20 6.02
N SER A 100 -11.48 22.40 5.59
CA SER A 100 -11.13 23.34 4.53
C SER A 100 -11.79 22.99 3.19
N TRP A 101 -11.77 21.72 2.77
CA TRP A 101 -12.43 21.33 1.52
C TRP A 101 -13.95 21.47 1.58
N ILE A 102 -14.59 21.08 2.69
CA ILE A 102 -16.02 21.31 2.90
C ILE A 102 -16.34 22.80 2.82
N ALA A 103 -15.54 23.66 3.49
CA ALA A 103 -15.73 25.10 3.49
C ALA A 103 -15.59 25.68 2.07
N VAL A 104 -14.56 25.29 1.31
CA VAL A 104 -14.36 25.73 -0.08
C VAL A 104 -15.55 25.34 -0.95
N PHE A 105 -15.97 24.07 -0.92
CA PHE A 105 -17.10 23.63 -1.74
C PHE A 105 -18.43 24.26 -1.32
N THR A 106 -18.62 24.52 -0.02
CA THR A 106 -19.79 25.24 0.49
C THR A 106 -19.80 26.70 0.02
N ALA A 107 -18.66 27.39 0.09
CA ALA A 107 -18.51 28.76 -0.38
C ALA A 107 -18.75 28.90 -1.89
N LEU A 108 -18.45 27.85 -2.66
CA LEU A 108 -18.76 27.75 -4.09
C LEU A 108 -20.20 27.29 -4.39
N GLY A 109 -21.04 27.06 -3.38
CA GLY A 109 -22.44 26.64 -3.56
C GLY A 109 -22.62 25.15 -3.90
N HIS A 110 -21.58 24.33 -3.77
CA HIS A 110 -21.57 22.92 -4.17
C HIS A 110 -21.03 21.96 -3.09
N PRO A 111 -21.54 22.01 -1.83
CA PRO A 111 -21.01 21.19 -0.73
C PRO A 111 -21.06 19.68 -1.01
N ALA A 112 -21.99 19.23 -1.86
CA ALA A 112 -22.10 17.83 -2.26
C ALA A 112 -20.85 17.28 -2.98
N LEU A 113 -20.03 18.14 -3.62
CA LEU A 113 -18.78 17.70 -4.27
C LEU A 113 -17.78 17.10 -3.29
N TYR A 114 -17.82 17.49 -2.02
CA TYR A 114 -17.01 16.86 -0.97
C TYR A 114 -17.26 15.35 -0.85
N LEU A 115 -18.49 14.89 -1.12
CA LEU A 115 -18.85 13.47 -1.04
C LEU A 115 -18.07 12.62 -2.05
N MET A 116 -17.56 13.21 -3.15
CA MET A 116 -16.75 12.48 -4.13
C MET A 116 -15.44 11.95 -3.54
N TRP A 117 -14.89 12.64 -2.53
CA TRP A 117 -13.74 12.15 -1.79
C TRP A 117 -14.07 10.83 -1.08
N TRP A 118 -15.23 10.76 -0.42
CA TRP A 118 -15.70 9.54 0.25
C TRP A 118 -16.03 8.43 -0.72
N VAL A 119 -16.59 8.77 -1.89
CA VAL A 119 -16.78 7.80 -2.98
C VAL A 119 -15.45 7.18 -3.39
N GLY A 120 -14.43 8.01 -3.66
CA GLY A 120 -13.08 7.54 -3.99
C GLY A 120 -12.47 6.68 -2.89
N TYR A 121 -12.53 7.14 -1.64
CA TYR A 121 -11.93 6.47 -0.50
C TYR A 121 -12.59 5.13 -0.15
N ILE A 122 -13.93 5.06 -0.19
CA ILE A 122 -14.67 3.85 0.23
C ILE A 122 -14.71 2.81 -0.90
N PHE A 123 -14.93 3.24 -2.14
CA PHE A 123 -15.26 2.31 -3.24
C PHE A 123 -14.09 2.03 -4.20
N PHE A 124 -13.11 2.93 -4.33
CA PHE A 124 -12.02 2.79 -5.31
C PHE A 124 -10.66 2.56 -4.67
N TYR A 125 -10.34 3.29 -3.61
CA TYR A 125 -9.03 3.24 -2.97
C TYR A 125 -8.64 1.84 -2.46
N PRO A 126 -9.53 1.01 -1.87
CA PRO A 126 -9.17 -0.35 -1.44
C PRO A 126 -8.71 -1.25 -2.59
N PHE A 127 -9.26 -1.05 -3.79
CA PHE A 127 -8.83 -1.75 -4.99
C PHE A 127 -7.43 -1.29 -5.42
N VAL A 128 -7.19 0.03 -5.45
CA VAL A 128 -5.89 0.61 -5.80
C VAL A 128 -4.78 0.08 -4.90
N ILE A 129 -4.97 0.13 -3.57
CA ILE A 129 -3.96 -0.36 -2.62
C ILE A 129 -3.77 -1.88 -2.71
N ARG A 130 -4.84 -2.66 -2.97
CA ARG A 130 -4.72 -4.11 -3.16
C ARG A 130 -3.84 -4.42 -4.36
N VAL A 131 -4.12 -3.79 -5.50
CA VAL A 131 -3.35 -4.00 -6.74
C VAL A 131 -1.88 -3.65 -6.51
N ARG A 132 -1.60 -2.57 -5.79
CA ARG A 132 -0.25 -2.18 -5.39
C ARG A 132 0.43 -3.23 -4.50
N GLN A 133 -0.19 -3.66 -3.41
CA GLN A 133 0.37 -4.69 -2.52
C GLN A 133 0.67 -6.02 -3.25
N ILE A 134 -0.20 -6.41 -4.17
CA ILE A 134 0.02 -7.58 -5.03
C ILE A 134 1.22 -7.36 -5.95
N ALA A 135 1.34 -6.19 -6.57
CA ALA A 135 2.48 -5.89 -7.45
C ALA A 135 3.82 -5.89 -6.71
N GLU A 136 3.82 -5.46 -5.46
CA GLU A 136 5.01 -5.32 -4.62
C GLU A 136 5.50 -6.68 -4.08
N HIS A 137 4.61 -7.52 -3.55
CA HIS A 137 4.97 -8.77 -2.85
C HIS A 137 4.07 -9.98 -3.15
N GLY A 138 2.98 -9.79 -3.89
CA GLY A 138 2.03 -10.87 -4.16
C GLY A 138 2.60 -11.91 -5.12
N ALA A 139 2.38 -13.20 -4.82
CA ALA A 139 2.80 -14.31 -5.68
C ALA A 139 4.29 -14.24 -6.08
N MET A 140 5.14 -13.92 -5.10
CA MET A 140 6.60 -14.02 -5.23
C MET A 140 7.06 -15.45 -4.94
N PRO A 141 8.25 -15.87 -5.41
CA PRO A 141 8.77 -17.22 -5.18
C PRO A 141 8.84 -17.63 -3.70
N ALA A 142 9.10 -16.66 -2.82
CA ALA A 142 9.13 -16.88 -1.37
C ALA A 142 8.38 -15.76 -0.65
N LEU A 143 7.90 -16.06 0.57
CA LEU A 143 7.42 -15.03 1.48
C LEU A 143 8.60 -14.30 2.11
N ALA A 144 9.56 -15.04 2.67
CA ALA A 144 10.79 -14.51 3.27
C ALA A 144 12.03 -15.12 2.59
N SER A 145 13.05 -14.28 2.36
CA SER A 145 14.35 -14.64 1.77
C SER A 145 15.36 -13.54 2.11
N ASP A 146 16.64 -13.91 2.17
CA ASP A 146 17.75 -12.94 2.26
C ASP A 146 17.97 -12.20 0.93
N ASP A 147 17.48 -12.78 -0.19
CA ASP A 147 17.47 -12.14 -1.49
C ASP A 147 16.12 -11.44 -1.73
N VAL A 148 16.15 -10.11 -1.78
CA VAL A 148 14.94 -9.29 -1.99
C VAL A 148 14.22 -9.63 -3.30
N ARG A 149 14.91 -10.17 -4.31
CA ARG A 149 14.32 -10.57 -5.59
C ARG A 149 13.35 -11.76 -5.44
N ASP A 150 13.47 -12.53 -4.38
CA ASP A 150 12.57 -13.65 -4.10
C ASP A 150 11.29 -13.23 -3.39
N THR A 151 11.24 -12.02 -2.83
CA THR A 151 10.15 -11.54 -1.96
C THR A 151 9.51 -10.24 -2.46
N THR A 152 10.16 -9.52 -3.37
CA THR A 152 9.70 -8.22 -3.88
C THR A 152 9.77 -8.16 -5.40
N ARG A 153 8.93 -7.33 -6.01
CA ARG A 153 8.88 -7.15 -7.46
C ARG A 153 8.82 -5.69 -7.89
N THR A 154 9.50 -5.41 -8.98
CA THR A 154 9.36 -4.18 -9.76
C THR A 154 8.39 -4.40 -10.92
N THR A 155 7.48 -3.45 -11.12
CA THR A 155 6.55 -3.47 -12.26
C THR A 155 6.81 -2.25 -13.12
N ILE A 156 7.13 -2.46 -14.39
CA ILE A 156 7.26 -1.37 -15.36
C ILE A 156 5.87 -1.03 -15.87
N VAL A 157 5.52 0.25 -15.72
CA VAL A 157 4.14 0.73 -15.89
C VAL A 157 4.09 1.95 -16.80
N SER A 158 2.95 2.10 -17.47
CA SER A 158 2.64 3.30 -18.24
C SER A 158 2.34 4.51 -17.34
N LEU A 159 2.26 5.71 -17.93
CA LEU A 159 2.07 6.95 -17.17
C LEU A 159 0.76 6.94 -16.35
N TRP A 160 -0.33 6.41 -16.90
CA TRP A 160 -1.61 6.37 -16.21
C TRP A 160 -1.60 5.32 -15.08
N GLU A 161 -1.04 4.14 -15.32
CA GLU A 161 -0.88 3.11 -14.28
C GLU A 161 -0.05 3.65 -13.11
N ARG A 162 1.03 4.38 -13.41
CA ARG A 162 1.83 5.05 -12.39
C ARG A 162 1.03 6.08 -11.61
N ALA A 163 0.22 6.91 -12.29
CA ALA A 163 -0.58 7.94 -11.62
C ALA A 163 -1.60 7.34 -10.64
N PHE A 164 -2.21 6.21 -10.98
CA PHE A 164 -3.26 5.60 -10.14
C PHE A 164 -2.73 4.62 -9.10
N PHE A 165 -1.81 3.72 -9.47
CA PHE A 165 -1.40 2.61 -8.62
C PHE A 165 -0.03 2.78 -7.99
N ALA A 166 0.88 3.51 -8.65
CA ALA A 166 2.24 3.69 -8.18
C ALA A 166 2.74 5.15 -8.23
N PRO A 167 2.05 6.09 -7.57
CA PRO A 167 2.57 7.44 -7.45
C PRO A 167 3.90 7.40 -6.69
N ASN A 168 4.75 8.40 -6.94
CA ASN A 168 6.07 8.51 -6.30
C ASN A 168 7.01 7.32 -6.55
N PHE A 169 6.90 6.66 -7.70
CA PHE A 169 7.84 5.61 -8.16
C PHE A 169 7.89 4.33 -7.31
N VAL A 170 6.85 4.06 -6.51
CA VAL A 170 6.80 2.82 -5.72
C VAL A 170 6.75 1.54 -6.57
N ASN A 171 6.37 1.64 -7.85
CA ASN A 171 6.44 0.48 -8.75
C ASN A 171 7.87 -0.11 -8.88
N PHE A 172 8.90 0.64 -8.48
CA PHE A 172 10.28 0.20 -8.30
C PHE A 172 10.53 -0.34 -6.88
N HIS A 173 9.71 -1.31 -6.48
CA HIS A 173 9.67 -1.80 -5.10
C HIS A 173 10.85 -2.73 -4.78
N CYS A 174 11.32 -3.51 -5.77
CA CYS A 174 12.48 -4.36 -5.57
C CYS A 174 13.75 -3.53 -5.30
N GLU A 175 13.92 -2.42 -6.03
CA GLU A 175 15.01 -1.47 -5.80
C GLU A 175 14.89 -0.79 -4.44
N HIS A 176 13.66 -0.45 -4.04
CA HIS A 176 13.38 0.12 -2.73
C HIS A 176 13.75 -0.84 -1.59
N HIS A 177 13.51 -2.15 -1.72
CA HIS A 177 13.98 -3.14 -0.73
C HIS A 177 15.48 -3.40 -0.81
N PHE A 178 16.05 -3.39 -2.02
CA PHE A 178 17.48 -3.59 -2.20
C PHE A 178 18.31 -2.48 -1.58
N LEU A 179 17.89 -1.21 -1.73
CA LEU A 179 18.58 -0.06 -1.18
C LEU A 179 17.60 1.02 -0.66
N PRO A 180 17.00 0.81 0.53
CA PRO A 180 15.92 1.67 1.06
C PRO A 180 16.34 3.12 1.37
N SER A 181 17.65 3.40 1.38
CA SER A 181 18.20 4.74 1.54
C SER A 181 18.10 5.60 0.28
N VAL A 182 17.81 5.01 -0.89
CA VAL A 182 17.63 5.74 -2.14
C VAL A 182 16.26 6.41 -2.15
N PRO A 183 16.19 7.74 -2.36
CA PRO A 183 14.92 8.42 -2.42
C PRO A 183 14.14 8.00 -3.66
N SER A 184 12.81 7.98 -3.56
CA SER A 184 11.95 7.34 -4.57
C SER A 184 12.10 7.89 -5.99
N TYR A 185 12.37 9.19 -6.13
CA TYR A 185 12.61 9.83 -7.43
C TYR A 185 13.90 9.36 -8.14
N ASN A 186 14.82 8.70 -7.43
CA ASN A 186 16.02 8.09 -7.98
C ASN A 186 15.90 6.58 -8.22
N LEU A 187 14.80 5.93 -7.79
CA LEU A 187 14.59 4.50 -8.03
C LEU A 187 14.57 4.11 -9.51
N PRO A 188 13.99 4.89 -10.45
CA PRO A 188 14.10 4.58 -11.87
C PRO A 188 15.56 4.54 -12.36
N ARG A 189 16.41 5.44 -11.86
CA ARG A 189 17.84 5.45 -12.19
C ARG A 189 18.55 4.23 -11.60
N LEU A 190 18.21 3.85 -10.36
CA LEU A 190 18.74 2.64 -9.73
C LEU A 190 18.32 1.38 -10.53
N HIS A 191 17.07 1.30 -10.96
CA HIS A 191 16.57 0.21 -11.82
C HIS A 191 17.43 0.04 -13.08
N HIS A 192 17.73 1.14 -13.79
CA HIS A 192 18.57 1.09 -14.97
C HIS A 192 19.96 0.50 -14.67
N VAL A 193 20.63 0.99 -13.62
CA VAL A 193 21.95 0.50 -13.22
C VAL A 193 21.92 -0.99 -12.82
N LEU A 194 20.90 -1.42 -12.09
CA LEU A 194 20.74 -2.82 -11.68
C LEU A 194 20.47 -3.72 -12.89
N LYS A 195 19.60 -3.29 -13.81
CA LYS A 195 19.28 -4.02 -15.03
C LYS A 195 20.51 -4.21 -15.93
N GLU A 196 21.30 -3.15 -16.14
CA GLU A 196 22.55 -3.21 -16.90
C GLU A 196 23.58 -4.18 -16.30
N ARG A 197 23.57 -4.33 -14.97
CA ARG A 197 24.46 -5.25 -14.24
C ARG A 197 23.92 -6.67 -14.13
N GLY A 198 22.80 -6.98 -14.79
CA GLY A 198 22.22 -8.32 -14.79
C GLY A 198 21.48 -8.70 -13.51
N PHE A 199 21.10 -7.73 -12.66
CA PHE A 199 20.45 -8.00 -11.37
C PHE A 199 19.19 -8.87 -11.47
N TYR A 200 18.44 -8.78 -12.57
CA TYR A 200 17.21 -9.54 -12.79
C TYR A 200 17.40 -10.83 -13.60
N GLN A 201 18.60 -11.12 -14.13
CA GLN A 201 18.81 -12.20 -15.10
C GLN A 201 18.49 -13.59 -14.53
N ASP A 202 18.91 -13.85 -13.30
CA ASP A 202 18.66 -15.14 -12.63
C ASP A 202 17.31 -15.20 -11.89
N LYS A 203 16.61 -14.07 -11.83
CA LYS A 203 15.35 -13.89 -11.06
C LYS A 203 14.36 -13.02 -11.85
N PRO A 204 13.92 -13.45 -13.05
CA PRO A 204 13.07 -12.62 -13.92
C PRO A 204 11.72 -12.26 -13.28
N GLU A 205 11.22 -13.04 -12.32
CA GLU A 205 9.95 -12.79 -11.62
C GLU A 205 9.96 -11.52 -10.76
N SER A 206 11.16 -11.05 -10.38
CA SER A 206 11.36 -9.81 -9.62
C SER A 206 11.24 -8.54 -10.46
N CYS A 207 11.10 -8.66 -11.78
CA CYS A 207 10.84 -7.53 -12.68
C CYS A 207 9.81 -7.90 -13.76
N VAL A 208 8.59 -7.40 -13.62
CA VAL A 208 7.57 -7.45 -14.68
C VAL A 208 7.77 -6.25 -15.61
N ASP A 209 8.35 -6.50 -16.78
CA ASP A 209 8.69 -5.48 -17.77
C ASP A 209 7.60 -5.27 -18.83
N THR A 210 6.63 -6.17 -18.91
CA THR A 210 5.55 -6.17 -19.90
C THR A 210 4.19 -6.38 -19.25
N GLY A 211 3.14 -5.78 -19.84
CA GLY A 211 1.76 -5.97 -19.40
C GLY A 211 1.32 -5.22 -18.13
N GLY A 212 2.24 -4.59 -17.40
CA GLY A 212 1.93 -3.67 -16.28
C GLY A 212 1.06 -4.32 -15.21
N TYR A 213 0.07 -3.59 -14.68
CA TYR A 213 -0.79 -4.11 -13.61
C TYR A 213 -1.79 -5.17 -14.06
N ARG A 214 -2.08 -5.25 -15.36
CA ARG A 214 -2.87 -6.36 -15.91
C ARG A 214 -2.12 -7.68 -15.72
N GLU A 215 -0.81 -7.68 -15.96
CA GLU A 215 0.03 -8.85 -15.76
C GLU A 215 0.13 -9.24 -14.29
N ILE A 216 0.26 -8.25 -13.40
CA ILE A 216 0.20 -8.47 -11.94
C ILE A 216 -1.07 -9.20 -11.52
N LEU A 217 -2.24 -8.78 -12.02
CA LEU A 217 -3.51 -9.45 -11.70
C LEU A 217 -3.56 -10.87 -12.27
N ARG A 218 -2.97 -11.10 -13.44
CA ARG A 218 -2.86 -12.45 -14.04
C ARG A 218 -2.03 -13.36 -13.12
N ILE A 219 -0.82 -12.93 -12.76
CA ILE A 219 0.10 -13.65 -11.86
C ILE A 219 -0.58 -13.95 -10.52
N ALA A 220 -1.25 -12.96 -9.93
CA ALA A 220 -1.94 -13.11 -8.65
C ALA A 220 -3.11 -14.10 -8.67
N SER A 221 -3.64 -14.41 -9.85
CA SER A 221 -4.78 -15.30 -10.06
C SER A 221 -4.40 -16.71 -10.59
N ALA A 222 -3.12 -17.04 -10.59
CA ALA A 222 -2.58 -18.22 -11.29
C ALA A 222 -2.69 -19.55 -10.52
N ALA A 223 -3.33 -19.58 -9.34
CA ALA A 223 -3.51 -20.79 -8.53
C ALA A 223 -4.65 -21.69 -9.03
#